data_AF-A0A2N5AAF3-F1
#
_entry.id   AF-A0A2N5AAF3-F1
#
_cell.length_a   1.000
_cell.length_b   1.000
_cell.length_c   1.000
_cell.angle_alpha   90.00
_cell.angle_beta   90.00
_cell.angle_gamma   90.00
#
_symmetry.space_group_name_H-M   'P 1'
#
loop_
_entity.id
_entity.type
_entity.pdbx_description
1 polymer ?
#
loop_
_entity_poly.entity_id
_entity_poly.type
_entity_poly.pdbx_seq_one_letter_code
_entity_poly.pdbx_strand_id
1 'polypeptide(L)'
;MLKIRTARAEDAALLNEMGNASYRHHFAHLWHNADELACYLQQEYSLASLQRSLTDSQCCWLIAEAPHPVGFAKYALSLIHIL
;
A
#
# COMPACT_ATOMS: atom_id res chain seq x y z
N MET A 1 -1.49 -6.60 22.12
CA MET A 1 -0.05 -6.42 21.82
C MET A 1 0.09 -6.17 20.34
N LEU A 2 0.82 -5.13 19.94
CA LEU A 2 1.07 -4.83 18.53
C LEU A 2 2.13 -5.78 17.97
N LYS A 3 1.89 -6.32 16.77
CA LYS A 3 2.84 -7.14 16.01
C LYS A 3 3.04 -6.52 14.63
N ILE A 4 4.26 -6.58 14.12
CA ILE A 4 4.57 -6.23 12.74
C ILE A 4 4.96 -7.51 12.03
N ARG A 5 4.34 -7.78 10.88
CA ARG A 5 4.69 -8.91 10.01
C ARG A 5 4.86 -8.47 8.57
N THR A 6 5.67 -9.20 7.82
CA THR A 6 5.73 -9.05 6.37
C THR A 6 4.41 -9.52 5.74
N ALA A 7 3.89 -8.73 4.81
CA ALA A 7 2.71 -9.09 4.04
C ALA A 7 3.05 -10.13 2.98
N ARG A 8 2.07 -10.95 2.62
CA ARG A 8 2.14 -11.99 1.60
C ARG A 8 1.18 -11.67 0.47
N ALA A 9 1.29 -12.39 -0.64
CA ALA A 9 0.39 -12.21 -1.79
C ALA A 9 -1.11 -12.32 -1.42
N GLU A 10 -1.44 -13.16 -0.43
CA GLU A 10 -2.80 -13.32 0.11
C GLU A 10 -3.35 -12.07 0.83
N ASP A 11 -2.47 -11.18 1.30
CA ASP A 11 -2.87 -9.93 1.97
C ASP A 11 -3.27 -8.81 0.99
N ALA A 12 -3.22 -9.04 -0.33
CA ALA A 12 -3.50 -8.01 -1.33
C ALA A 12 -4.89 -7.36 -1.15
N ALA A 13 -5.91 -8.14 -0.80
CA ALA A 13 -7.25 -7.61 -0.54
C ALA A 13 -7.29 -6.71 0.71
N LEU A 14 -6.61 -7.13 1.77
CA LEU A 14 -6.51 -6.36 3.01
C LEU A 14 -5.76 -5.04 2.79
N LEU A 15 -4.66 -5.06 2.03
CA LEU A 15 -3.91 -3.86 1.66
C LEU A 15 -4.70 -2.93 0.72
N ASN A 16 -5.50 -3.47 -0.19
CA ASN A 16 -6.40 -2.69 -1.05
C ASN A 16 -7.39 -1.89 -0.21
N GLU A 17 -8.06 -2.54 0.73
CA GLU A 17 -9.06 -1.92 1.60
C GLU A 17 -8.41 -0.84 2.48
N MET A 18 -7.37 -1.22 3.25
CA MET A 18 -6.70 -0.28 4.14
C MET A 18 -6.09 0.90 3.36
N GLY A 19 -5.43 0.64 2.24
CA GLY A 19 -4.79 1.68 1.42
C GLY A 19 -5.79 2.67 0.84
N ASN A 20 -6.88 2.18 0.25
CA ASN A 20 -7.93 3.07 -0.28
C ASN A 20 -8.62 3.88 0.82
N ALA A 21 -8.97 3.25 1.94
CA ALA A 21 -9.67 3.93 3.04
C ALA A 21 -8.79 5.00 3.68
N SER A 22 -7.58 4.64 4.10
CA SER A 22 -6.64 5.54 4.78
C SER A 22 -6.19 6.69 3.87
N TYR A 23 -5.83 6.41 2.62
CA TYR A 23 -5.34 7.45 1.72
C TYR A 23 -6.43 8.48 1.38
N ARG A 24 -7.66 8.02 1.11
CA ARG A 24 -8.79 8.93 0.87
C ARG A 24 -9.08 9.78 2.10
N HIS A 25 -9.10 9.18 3.28
CA HIS A 25 -9.36 9.90 4.53
C HIS A 25 -8.32 10.99 4.78
N HIS A 26 -7.03 10.68 4.60
CA HIS A 26 -5.95 11.60 4.92
C HIS A 26 -5.65 12.62 3.83
N PHE A 27 -5.82 12.27 2.55
CA PHE A 27 -5.28 13.08 1.46
C PHE A 27 -6.31 13.53 0.42
N ALA A 28 -7.55 13.01 0.41
CA ALA A 28 -8.50 13.37 -0.65
C ALA A 28 -8.75 14.89 -0.75
N HIS A 29 -8.72 15.60 0.37
CA HIS A 29 -8.90 17.04 0.41
C HIS A 29 -7.74 17.85 -0.20
N LEU A 30 -6.59 17.22 -0.44
CA LEU A 30 -5.43 17.83 -1.11
C LEU A 30 -5.48 17.69 -2.64
N TRP A 31 -6.35 16.81 -3.16
CA TRP A 31 -6.50 16.61 -4.60
C TRP A 31 -7.52 17.59 -5.17
N HIS A 32 -7.13 18.32 -6.22
CA HIS A 32 -8.02 19.23 -6.94
C HIS A 32 -9.03 18.50 -7.83
N ASN A 33 -8.68 17.29 -8.29
CA ASN A 33 -9.47 16.49 -9.21
C ASN A 33 -9.69 15.07 -8.64
N ALA A 34 -10.97 14.70 -8.49
CA ALA A 34 -11.36 13.41 -7.97
C ALA A 34 -10.99 12.23 -8.89
N ASP A 35 -10.97 12.45 -10.21
CA ASP A 35 -10.61 11.43 -11.19
C ASP A 35 -9.11 11.13 -11.17
N GLU A 36 -8.29 12.16 -10.95
CA GLU A 36 -6.85 11.99 -10.78
C GLU A 36 -6.52 11.21 -9.50
N LEU A 37 -7.22 11.51 -8.40
CA LEU A 37 -7.14 10.72 -7.17
C LEU A 37 -7.54 9.26 -7.40
N ALA A 38 -8.64 9.04 -8.12
CA ALA A 38 -9.10 7.68 -8.44
C ALA A 38 -8.08 6.93 -9.30
N CYS A 39 -7.49 7.58 -10.30
CA CYS A 39 -6.43 7.03 -11.14
C CYS A 39 -5.19 6.66 -10.32
N TYR A 40 -4.74 7.56 -9.45
CA TYR A 40 -3.60 7.30 -8.55
C TYR A 40 -3.86 6.10 -7.64
N LEU A 41 -5.04 6.02 -7.03
CA LEU A 41 -5.39 4.89 -6.17
C LEU A 41 -5.51 3.57 -6.94
N GLN A 42 -5.95 3.60 -8.20
CA GLN A 42 -5.92 2.42 -9.07
C GLN A 42 -4.49 1.98 -9.39
N GLN A 43 -3.58 2.92 -9.63
CA GLN A 43 -2.18 2.62 -9.91
C GLN A 43 -1.46 2.05 -8.68
N GLU A 44 -1.68 2.60 -7.48
CA GLU A 44 -0.98 2.17 -6.27
C GLU A 44 -1.65 0.99 -5.55
N TYR A 45 -2.98 1.01 -5.42
CA TYR A 45 -3.71 0.13 -4.52
C TYR A 45 -4.68 -0.82 -5.22
N SER A 46 -4.74 -0.90 -6.56
CA SER A 46 -5.51 -1.98 -7.20
C SER A 46 -4.96 -3.36 -6.83
N LEU A 47 -5.82 -4.38 -6.85
CA LEU A 47 -5.38 -5.76 -6.56
C LEU A 47 -4.23 -6.20 -7.46
N ALA A 48 -4.28 -5.85 -8.75
CA ALA A 48 -3.23 -6.18 -9.70
C ALA A 48 -1.89 -5.49 -9.36
N SER A 49 -1.92 -4.20 -9.00
CA SER A 49 -0.72 -3.47 -8.58
C SER A 49 -0.14 -4.02 -7.27
N LEU A 50 -1.01 -4.32 -6.31
CA LEU A 50 -0.60 -4.89 -5.02
C LEU A 50 0.01 -6.27 -5.20
N GLN A 51 -0.63 -7.18 -5.94
CA GLN A 51 -0.09 -8.50 -6.25
C GLN A 51 1.29 -8.43 -6.91
N ARG A 52 1.47 -7.50 -7.86
CA ARG A 52 2.78 -7.25 -8.49
C ARG A 52 3.81 -6.79 -7.46
N SER A 53 3.48 -5.80 -6.64
CA SER A 53 4.43 -5.26 -5.65
C SER A 53 4.71 -6.20 -4.47
N LEU A 54 3.79 -7.10 -4.13
CA LEU A 54 3.96 -8.12 -3.08
C LEU A 54 4.85 -9.29 -3.53
N THR A 55 5.00 -9.47 -4.85
CA THR A 55 5.85 -10.51 -5.44
C THR A 55 7.21 -9.96 -5.91
N ASP A 56 7.38 -8.64 -5.89
CA ASP A 56 8.63 -7.97 -6.22
C ASP A 56 9.63 -8.08 -5.05
N SER A 57 10.77 -8.72 -5.29
CA SER A 57 11.86 -8.86 -4.31
C SER A 57 12.48 -7.54 -3.86
N GLN A 58 12.30 -6.46 -4.62
CA GLN A 58 12.78 -5.12 -4.27
C GLN A 58 11.77 -4.34 -3.44
N CYS A 59 10.55 -4.83 -3.30
CA CYS A 59 9.49 -4.20 -2.52
C CYS A 59 9.16 -5.05 -1.29
N CYS A 60 9.01 -4.40 -0.14
CA CYS A 60 8.56 -5.06 1.06
C CYS A 60 7.37 -4.32 1.64
N TRP A 61 6.36 -5.11 2.00
CA TRP A 61 5.16 -4.64 2.66
C TRP A 61 5.12 -5.19 4.08
N LEU A 62 4.79 -4.33 5.03
CA LEU A 62 4.61 -4.67 6.43
C LEU A 62 3.16 -4.38 6.82
N ILE A 63 2.58 -5.26 7.62
CA ILE A 63 1.26 -5.07 8.24
C ILE A 63 1.44 -4.99 9.74
N ALA A 64 0.83 -3.97 10.33
CA ALA A 64 0.71 -3.80 11.77
C ALA A 64 -0.60 -4.44 12.25
N GLU A 65 -0.49 -5.41 13.14
CA GLU A 65 -1.62 -6.17 13.69
C GLU A 65 -1.74 -5.93 15.20
N ALA A 66 -2.94 -5.55 15.61
CA ALA A 66 -3.42 -5.62 16.99
C ALA A 66 -4.47 -6.76 17.05
N PRO A 67 -5.55 -6.74 17.84
CA PRO A 67 -6.62 -7.75 17.68
C PRO A 67 -7.16 -7.86 16.24
N HIS A 68 -7.00 -6.79 15.44
CA HIS A 68 -7.25 -6.73 14.01
C HIS A 68 -6.09 -5.94 13.33
N PRO A 69 -5.95 -5.99 12.01
CA PRO A 69 -5.04 -5.12 11.27
C PRO A 69 -5.34 -3.64 11.56
N VAL A 70 -4.30 -2.83 11.75
CA VAL A 70 -4.42 -1.40 12.11
C VAL A 70 -3.62 -0.47 11.20
N GLY A 71 -2.79 -1.02 10.31
CA GLY A 71 -2.03 -0.21 9.36
C GLY A 71 -1.03 -1.03 8.57
N PHE A 72 -0.34 -0.36 7.65
CA PHE A 72 0.67 -0.97 6.79
C PHE A 72 1.79 0.02 6.47
N ALA A 73 2.92 -0.50 6.01
CA ALA A 73 4.01 0.28 5.43
C ALA A 73 4.56 -0.42 4.20
N LYS A 74 5.00 0.36 3.21
CA LYS A 74 5.69 -0.10 2.00
C LYS A 74 7.06 0.57 1.96
N TYR A 75 8.09 -0.20 1.66
CA TYR A 75 9.39 0.35 1.27
C TYR A 75 9.93 -0.40 0.06
N ALA A 76 10.60 0.34 -0.82
CA ALA A 76 11.23 -0.21 -2.01
C ALA A 76 12.71 0.09 -1.99
N LEU A 77 13.52 -0.93 -2.28
CA LEU A 77 14.95 -0.79 -2.47
C LEU A 77 15.19 -0.28 -3.89
N SER A 78 15.44 1.02 -4.02
CA SER A 78 15.98 1.57 -5.27
C SER A 78 17.51 1.53 -5.19
N LEU A 79 18.14 0.82 -6.13
CA LEU A 79 19.55 1.04 -6.43
C LEU A 79 19.64 2.45 -7.04
N ILE A 80 20.13 3.40 -6.26
CA ILE A 80 20.49 4.72 -6.78
C ILE A 80 21.63 4.49 -7.79
N HIS A 81 21.31 4.48 -9.08
CA HIS A 81 22.32 4.63 -10.12
C HIS A 81 22.84 6.06 -10.03
N ILE A 82 23.98 6.24 -9.35
CA ILE A 82 24.76 7.46 -9.44
C ILE A 82 25.40 7.42 -10.84
N LEU A 83 24.88 8.27 -11.75
CA LEU A 83 25.53 8.63 -13.02
C LEU A 83 26.46 9.81 -12.78
#